data_AF-A0A0G4MD97-F1
#
_entry.id   AF-A0A0G4MD97-F1
#
_cell.length_a   1.000
_cell.length_b   1.000
_cell.length_c   1.000
_cell.angle_alpha   90.00
_cell.angle_beta   90.00
_cell.angle_gamma   90.00
#
_symmetry.space_group_name_H-M   'P 1'
#
loop_
_entity.id
_entity.type
_entity.pdbx_description
1 polymer ?
#
loop_
_entity_poly.entity_id
_entity_poly.type
_entity_poly.pdbx_seq_one_letter_code
_entity_poly.pdbx_strand_id
1 'polypeptide(L)'
;EHLETSLRREREKIITQDIPVRVLHPETVETIMQPKVREPDVHIQLPPLLQLKAISDRFTKLALASGPAASRAGGPKLELSANMHGALRLRIASEAVDISSTWTGLENPQLDPAQIQGPIEEHPSARFREAGPDKWATVRVDGKDWSRVLSVGRLEGRVIACFADDHALILY
;
A
#
# COMPACT_ATOMS: atom_id res chain seq x y z
N GLU A 1 -30.11 -7.74 58.98
CA GLU A 1 -29.27 -7.03 58.01
C GLU A 1 -28.83 -7.98 56.90
N HIS A 2 -29.41 -7.87 55.72
CA HIS A 2 -28.89 -8.47 54.48
C HIS A 2 -29.10 -7.44 53.38
N LEU A 3 -28.46 -6.28 53.54
CA LEU A 3 -28.34 -5.27 52.50
C LEU A 3 -27.12 -5.62 51.64
N GLU A 4 -27.31 -5.50 50.32
CA GLU A 4 -26.25 -5.12 49.38
C GLU A 4 -25.21 -6.17 48.95
N THR A 5 -25.65 -7.22 48.26
CA THR A 5 -24.79 -7.90 47.25
C THR A 5 -25.44 -8.07 45.88
N SER A 6 -26.56 -7.40 45.61
CA SER A 6 -27.27 -7.48 44.32
C SER A 6 -26.85 -6.43 43.29
N LEU A 7 -25.87 -5.56 43.60
CA LEU A 7 -25.49 -4.40 42.75
C LEU A 7 -24.43 -4.68 41.67
N ARG A 8 -24.09 -5.94 41.37
CA ARG A 8 -23.09 -6.26 40.34
C ARG A 8 -23.47 -7.42 39.41
N ARG A 9 -24.75 -7.61 39.10
CA ARG A 9 -25.10 -8.31 37.85
C ARG A 9 -24.99 -7.29 36.73
N GLU A 10 -23.78 -7.16 36.21
CA GLU A 10 -23.47 -6.46 34.97
C GLU A 10 -24.54 -6.79 33.94
N ARG A 11 -25.30 -5.77 33.51
CA ARG A 11 -26.36 -5.92 32.52
C ARG A 11 -25.68 -6.37 31.23
N GLU A 12 -25.82 -7.64 30.90
CA GLU A 12 -25.42 -8.19 29.60
C GLU A 12 -26.14 -7.40 28.51
N LYS A 13 -25.39 -6.67 27.69
CA LYS A 13 -25.92 -5.89 26.57
C LYS A 13 -25.71 -6.69 25.30
N ILE A 14 -26.76 -7.36 24.86
CA ILE A 14 -26.79 -8.02 23.54
C ILE A 14 -27.05 -6.94 22.50
N ILE A 15 -26.11 -6.76 21.56
CA ILE A 15 -26.26 -5.86 20.42
C ILE A 15 -26.43 -6.73 19.18
N THR A 16 -27.64 -6.72 18.62
CA THR A 16 -27.92 -7.33 17.30
C THR A 16 -27.78 -6.25 16.23
N GLN A 17 -26.98 -6.50 15.20
CA GLN A 17 -26.85 -5.64 14.03
C GLN A 17 -27.34 -6.37 12.79
N ASP A 18 -28.45 -5.90 12.24
CA ASP A 18 -28.96 -6.37 10.97
C ASP A 18 -28.23 -5.62 9.84
N ILE A 19 -27.27 -6.29 9.20
CA ILE A 19 -26.52 -5.74 8.06
C ILE A 19 -27.23 -6.18 6.78
N PRO A 20 -27.87 -5.25 6.03
CA PRO A 20 -28.55 -5.62 4.80
C PRO A 20 -27.53 -6.04 3.74
N VAL A 21 -27.60 -7.30 3.31
CA VAL A 21 -26.78 -7.83 2.22
C VAL A 21 -27.56 -7.77 0.92
N ARG A 22 -27.00 -7.12 -0.10
CA ARG A 22 -27.58 -7.09 -1.45
C ARG A 22 -26.97 -8.22 -2.28
N VAL A 23 -27.81 -9.16 -2.72
CA VAL A 23 -27.39 -10.23 -3.64
C VAL A 23 -27.24 -9.62 -5.04
N LEU A 24 -26.06 -9.77 -5.64
CA LEU A 24 -25.78 -9.30 -7.00
C LEU A 24 -26.11 -10.40 -8.01
N HIS A 25 -26.53 -10.00 -9.21
CA HIS A 25 -26.78 -10.93 -10.32
C HIS A 25 -25.45 -11.52 -10.83
N PRO A 26 -25.40 -12.80 -11.27
CA PRO A 26 -24.18 -13.44 -11.76
C PRO A 26 -23.44 -12.62 -12.83
N GLU A 27 -24.15 -11.97 -13.75
CA GLU A 27 -23.56 -11.12 -14.78
C GLU A 27 -22.78 -9.93 -14.19
N THR A 28 -23.26 -9.33 -13.09
CA THR A 28 -22.52 -8.27 -12.39
C THR A 28 -21.28 -8.83 -11.69
N VAL A 29 -21.37 -10.04 -11.14
CA VAL A 29 -20.23 -10.70 -10.49
C VAL A 29 -19.12 -10.99 -11.50
N GLU A 30 -19.46 -11.40 -12.72
CA GLU A 30 -18.50 -11.63 -13.81
C GLU A 30 -17.69 -10.37 -14.18
N THR A 31 -18.25 -9.17 -13.96
CA THR A 31 -17.52 -7.91 -14.17
C THR A 31 -16.58 -7.54 -13.03
N ILE A 32 -16.77 -8.10 -11.83
CA ILE A 32 -15.98 -7.80 -10.63
C ILE A 32 -14.94 -8.92 -10.45
N MET A 33 -13.95 -8.96 -11.34
CA MET A 33 -12.86 -9.92 -11.30
C MET A 33 -11.57 -9.25 -10.86
N GLN A 34 -10.66 -10.04 -10.27
CA GLN A 34 -9.32 -9.55 -9.95
C GLN A 34 -8.64 -9.06 -11.24
N PRO A 35 -8.12 -7.82 -11.27
CA PRO A 35 -7.42 -7.32 -12.44
C PRO A 35 -6.18 -8.18 -12.70
N LYS A 36 -6.02 -8.62 -13.96
CA LYS A 36 -4.80 -9.28 -14.40
C LYS A 36 -3.73 -8.21 -14.56
N VAL A 37 -2.68 -8.30 -13.76
CA VAL A 37 -1.52 -7.41 -13.82
C VAL A 37 -0.33 -8.21 -14.33
N ARG A 38 0.60 -7.52 -14.99
CA ARG A 38 1.90 -8.11 -15.37
C ARG A 38 2.67 -8.60 -14.14
N GLU A 39 3.64 -9.47 -14.37
CA GLU A 39 4.53 -9.94 -13.30
C GLU A 39 5.27 -8.75 -12.65
N PRO A 40 5.33 -8.71 -11.30
CA PRO A 40 5.97 -7.61 -10.59
C PRO A 40 7.49 -7.67 -10.71
N ASP A 41 8.07 -6.49 -10.94
CA ASP A 41 9.51 -6.27 -11.06
C ASP A 41 10.20 -6.27 -9.69
N VAL A 42 9.55 -5.72 -8.66
CA VAL A 42 10.12 -5.64 -7.31
C VAL A 42 9.08 -6.02 -6.28
N HIS A 43 9.44 -6.88 -5.34
CA HIS A 43 8.63 -7.21 -4.17
C HIS A 43 9.39 -6.81 -2.89
N ILE A 44 8.75 -6.07 -2.00
CA ILE A 44 9.38 -5.56 -0.78
C ILE A 44 8.36 -5.52 0.36
N GLN A 45 8.80 -5.89 1.56
CA GLN A 45 8.00 -5.70 2.76
C GLN A 45 7.99 -4.22 3.15
N LEU A 46 6.80 -3.64 3.30
CA LEU A 46 6.67 -2.24 3.69
C LEU A 46 7.10 -2.01 5.15
N PRO A 47 7.65 -0.82 5.46
CA PRO A 47 7.78 -0.37 6.85
C PRO A 47 6.39 -0.19 7.49
N PRO A 48 6.30 0.03 8.82
CA PRO A 48 5.03 0.22 9.49
C PRO A 48 4.13 1.25 8.78
N LEU A 49 2.93 0.83 8.36
CA LEU A 49 2.05 1.66 7.52
C LEU A 49 1.70 3.00 8.18
N LEU A 50 1.61 3.05 9.51
CA LEU A 50 1.38 4.30 10.24
C LEU A 50 2.52 5.30 10.05
N GLN A 51 3.77 4.84 10.07
CA GLN A 51 4.94 5.67 9.82
C GLN A 51 4.98 6.13 8.37
N LEU A 52 4.74 5.22 7.43
CA LEU A 52 4.69 5.51 6.00
C LEU A 52 3.57 6.53 5.68
N LYS A 53 2.42 6.39 6.34
CA LYS A 53 1.27 7.32 6.24
C LYS A 53 1.64 8.70 6.76
N ALA A 54 2.23 8.78 7.94
CA ALA A 54 2.60 10.07 8.54
C ALA A 54 3.57 10.87 7.67
N ILE A 55 4.47 10.20 6.95
CA ILE A 55 5.38 10.86 6.00
C ILE A 55 4.64 11.22 4.70
N SER A 56 3.87 10.28 4.12
CA SER A 56 3.10 10.50 2.90
C SER A 56 2.09 11.64 3.00
N ASP A 57 1.39 11.75 4.13
CA ASP A 57 0.41 12.80 4.39
C ASP A 57 1.08 14.18 4.49
N ARG A 58 2.29 14.25 5.08
CA ARG A 58 3.08 15.49 5.15
C ARG A 58 3.55 15.92 3.75
N PHE A 59 4.03 14.99 2.93
CA PHE A 59 4.45 15.27 1.56
C PHE A 59 3.30 15.81 0.71
N THR A 60 2.15 15.14 0.80
CA THR A 60 0.91 15.55 0.12
C THR A 60 0.48 16.96 0.55
N LYS A 61 0.53 17.28 1.85
CA LYS A 61 0.20 18.62 2.37
C LYS A 61 1.18 19.69 1.87
N LEU A 62 2.48 19.39 1.84
CA LEU A 62 3.49 20.32 1.33
C LEU A 62 3.24 20.65 -0.13
N ALA A 63 3.03 19.65 -0.99
CA ALA A 63 2.73 19.92 -2.39
C ALA A 63 1.42 20.66 -2.63
N LEU A 64 0.39 20.43 -1.81
CA LEU A 64 -0.85 21.20 -1.88
C LEU A 64 -0.66 22.67 -1.47
N ALA A 65 0.25 22.95 -0.53
CA ALA A 65 0.56 24.32 -0.09
C ALA A 65 1.46 25.07 -1.10
N SER A 66 2.24 24.35 -1.90
CA SER A 66 3.28 24.88 -2.77
C SER A 66 2.83 25.44 -4.13
N GLY A 67 1.55 25.36 -4.52
CA GLY A 67 1.08 26.08 -5.71
C GLY A 67 -0.31 25.73 -6.25
N PRO A 68 -0.94 26.63 -7.04
CA PRO A 68 -2.30 26.49 -7.56
C PRO A 68 -2.44 25.45 -8.69
N ALA A 69 -1.34 24.91 -9.22
CA ALA A 69 -1.34 23.97 -10.34
C ALA A 69 -1.84 22.55 -9.99
N ALA A 70 -1.89 22.18 -8.70
CA ALA A 70 -2.46 20.91 -8.23
C ALA A 70 -4.01 20.85 -8.31
N SER A 71 -4.65 21.89 -8.86
CA SER A 71 -6.11 22.00 -9.02
C SER A 71 -6.64 21.59 -10.38
N ARG A 72 -5.78 21.22 -11.34
CA ARG A 72 -6.22 20.69 -12.65
C ARG A 72 -6.39 19.17 -12.58
N ALA A 73 -7.56 18.75 -12.09
CA ALA A 73 -8.13 17.40 -12.17
C ALA A 73 -7.36 16.20 -11.55
N GLY A 74 -6.10 16.35 -11.10
CA GLY A 74 -5.33 15.30 -10.43
C GLY A 74 -4.62 15.85 -9.19
N GLY A 75 -4.68 15.13 -8.06
CA GLY A 75 -3.97 15.52 -6.84
C GLY A 75 -2.44 15.38 -6.99
N PRO A 76 -1.68 15.78 -5.95
CA PRO A 76 -0.23 15.67 -5.98
C PRO A 76 0.19 14.21 -6.17
N LYS A 77 1.02 13.97 -7.19
CA LYS A 77 1.54 12.63 -7.50
C LYS A 77 2.74 12.33 -6.62
N LEU A 78 2.66 11.25 -5.85
CA LEU A 78 3.76 10.70 -5.09
C LEU A 78 4.50 9.68 -5.96
N GLU A 79 5.82 9.75 -6.00
CA GLU A 79 6.67 8.74 -6.61
C GLU A 79 7.11 7.75 -5.54
N LEU A 80 6.64 6.51 -5.65
CA LEU A 80 7.13 5.39 -4.85
C LEU A 80 8.13 4.61 -5.67
N SER A 81 9.32 4.40 -5.13
CA SER A 81 10.36 3.60 -5.78
C SER A 81 10.85 2.53 -4.83
N ALA A 82 11.03 1.30 -5.31
CA ALA A 82 11.63 0.22 -4.54
C ALA A 82 12.69 -0.50 -5.36
N ASN A 83 13.63 -1.15 -4.68
CA ASN A 83 14.63 -2.01 -5.31
C ASN A 83 14.60 -3.43 -4.72
N MET A 84 15.33 -4.34 -5.37
CA MET A 84 15.52 -5.72 -4.92
C MET A 84 16.63 -5.89 -3.86
N HIS A 85 17.00 -4.79 -3.19
CA HIS A 85 18.10 -4.71 -2.21
C HIS A 85 17.64 -4.05 -0.90
N GLY A 86 16.35 -4.16 -0.58
CA GLY A 86 15.79 -3.74 0.71
C GLY A 86 15.66 -2.23 0.89
N ALA A 87 15.54 -1.46 -0.20
CA ALA A 87 15.32 -0.03 -0.14
C ALA A 87 13.96 0.37 -0.75
N LEU A 88 13.23 1.22 -0.02
CA LEU A 88 12.00 1.88 -0.44
C LEU A 88 12.23 3.38 -0.38
N ARG A 89 11.73 4.11 -1.37
CA ARG A 89 11.82 5.56 -1.46
C ARG A 89 10.46 6.14 -1.78
N LEU A 90 10.08 7.16 -1.04
CA LEU A 90 8.93 8.01 -1.34
C LEU A 90 9.46 9.38 -1.69
N ARG A 91 9.06 9.93 -2.84
CA ARG A 91 9.46 11.26 -3.30
C ARG A 91 8.24 12.06 -3.75
N ILE A 92 8.31 13.36 -3.58
CA ILE A 92 7.42 14.31 -4.22
C ILE A 92 8.26 15.44 -4.81
N ALA A 93 8.05 15.71 -6.10
CA ALA A 93 8.75 16.75 -6.84
C ALA A 93 7.74 17.75 -7.39
N SER A 94 7.94 19.02 -7.06
CA SER A 94 7.16 20.17 -7.50
C SER A 94 8.08 21.36 -7.77
N GLU A 95 7.57 22.45 -8.35
CA GLU A 95 8.38 23.64 -8.63
C GLU A 95 8.98 24.27 -7.37
N ALA A 96 8.29 24.21 -6.23
CA ALA A 96 8.75 24.84 -4.99
C ALA A 96 9.52 23.89 -4.06
N VAL A 97 9.26 22.59 -4.15
CA VAL A 97 9.78 21.59 -3.19
C VAL A 97 10.05 20.27 -3.90
N ASP A 98 11.24 19.71 -3.66
CA ASP A 98 11.62 18.35 -3.98
C ASP A 98 12.12 17.67 -2.70
N ILE A 99 11.34 16.72 -2.19
CA ILE A 99 11.65 16.01 -0.95
C ILE A 99 11.51 14.52 -1.17
N SER A 100 12.42 13.75 -0.57
CA SER A 100 12.39 12.30 -0.57
C SER A 100 12.66 11.74 0.81
N SER A 101 12.03 10.62 1.13
CA SER A 101 12.33 9.79 2.30
C SER A 101 12.67 8.39 1.82
N THR A 102 13.76 7.83 2.35
CA THR A 102 14.24 6.49 2.00
C THR A 102 14.27 5.62 3.25
N TRP A 103 13.72 4.42 3.14
CA TRP A 103 13.84 3.35 4.11
C TRP A 103 14.79 2.30 3.54
N THR A 104 15.67 1.77 4.38
CA THR A 104 16.69 0.77 4.03
C THR A 104 16.65 -0.39 5.00
N GLY A 105 17.18 -1.54 4.59
CA GLY A 105 17.17 -2.75 5.42
C GLY A 105 15.79 -3.42 5.50
N LEU A 106 14.95 -3.19 4.48
CA LEU A 106 13.68 -3.89 4.31
C LEU A 106 13.92 -5.27 3.71
N GLU A 107 12.98 -6.18 3.93
CA GLU A 107 13.06 -7.55 3.43
C GLU A 107 12.43 -7.66 2.03
N ASN A 108 13.12 -8.33 1.09
CA ASN A 108 12.56 -8.74 -0.19
C ASN A 108 12.18 -10.23 -0.09
N PRO A 109 10.89 -10.58 0.00
CA PRO A 109 10.47 -11.99 0.15
C PRO A 109 10.94 -12.85 -1.01
N GLN A 110 11.31 -14.11 -0.78
CA GLN A 110 11.71 -14.99 -1.87
C GLN A 110 10.47 -15.49 -2.63
N LEU A 111 10.56 -15.52 -3.96
CA LEU A 111 9.51 -16.08 -4.79
C LEU A 111 9.62 -17.61 -4.78
N ASP A 112 8.49 -18.29 -4.63
CA ASP A 112 8.41 -19.75 -4.72
C ASP A 112 8.48 -20.17 -6.21
N PRO A 113 9.49 -20.96 -6.64
CA PRO A 113 9.61 -21.43 -8.01
C PRO A 113 8.40 -22.23 -8.49
N ALA A 114 7.63 -22.85 -7.58
CA ALA A 114 6.42 -23.60 -7.95
C ALA A 114 5.25 -22.70 -8.34
N GLN A 115 5.31 -21.40 -8.02
CA GLN A 115 4.24 -20.43 -8.27
C GLN A 115 4.54 -19.48 -9.44
N ILE A 116 5.74 -19.55 -10.03
CA ILE A 116 6.15 -18.71 -11.16
C ILE A 116 5.90 -19.44 -12.48
N GLN A 117 5.46 -18.70 -13.49
CA GLN A 117 5.29 -19.22 -14.84
C GLN A 117 6.62 -19.13 -15.61
N GLY A 118 7.47 -20.14 -15.47
CA GLY A 118 8.76 -20.25 -16.20
C GLY A 118 9.99 -20.25 -15.29
N PRO A 119 11.20 -20.15 -15.86
CA PRO A 119 12.45 -20.13 -15.08
C PRO A 119 12.55 -18.87 -14.21
N ILE A 120 12.93 -19.03 -12.94
CA ILE A 120 13.08 -17.91 -11.99
C ILE A 120 14.12 -16.86 -12.45
N GLU A 121 15.10 -17.29 -13.24
CA GLU A 121 16.18 -16.46 -13.80
C GLU A 121 15.65 -15.47 -14.85
N GLU A 122 14.61 -15.85 -15.59
CA GLU A 122 13.97 -14.99 -16.59
C GLU A 122 12.94 -14.03 -15.96
N HIS A 123 12.56 -14.27 -14.70
CA HIS A 123 11.57 -13.45 -14.00
C HIS A 123 12.06 -12.00 -13.83
N PRO A 124 11.21 -10.98 -14.05
CA PRO A 124 11.60 -9.57 -13.94
C PRO A 124 12.32 -9.22 -12.64
N SER A 125 11.92 -9.83 -11.52
CA SER A 125 12.57 -9.60 -10.22
C SER A 125 14.00 -10.12 -10.12
N ALA A 126 14.34 -11.21 -10.81
CA ALA A 126 15.72 -11.70 -10.83
C ALA A 126 16.61 -10.72 -11.60
N ARG A 127 16.13 -10.23 -12.75
CA ARG A 127 16.81 -9.20 -13.55
C ARG A 127 17.02 -7.90 -12.77
N PHE A 128 16.03 -7.46 -11.99
CA PHE A 128 16.17 -6.28 -11.12
C PHE A 128 17.17 -6.50 -9.98
N ARG A 129 17.27 -7.73 -9.46
CA ARG A 129 18.27 -8.09 -8.44
C ARG A 129 19.69 -8.07 -9.02
N GLU A 130 19.88 -8.66 -10.20
CA GLU A 130 21.16 -8.72 -10.92
C GLU A 130 21.63 -7.33 -11.40
N ALA A 131 20.70 -6.45 -11.78
CA ALA A 131 21.00 -5.08 -12.19
C ALA A 131 21.60 -4.21 -11.07
N GLY A 132 21.57 -4.68 -9.82
CA GLY A 132 22.22 -4.05 -8.67
C GLY A 132 21.32 -3.12 -7.85
N PRO A 133 21.86 -2.54 -6.76
CA PRO A 133 21.09 -1.74 -5.79
C PRO A 133 20.58 -0.42 -6.35
N ASP A 134 21.18 0.08 -7.44
CA ASP A 134 20.79 1.32 -8.11
C ASP A 134 19.65 1.14 -9.12
N LYS A 135 19.16 -0.09 -9.32
CA LYS A 135 17.97 -0.35 -10.14
C LYS A 135 16.71 -0.23 -9.29
N TRP A 136 15.91 0.79 -9.58
CA TRP A 136 14.64 1.07 -8.90
C TRP A 136 13.47 0.82 -9.85
N ALA A 137 12.41 0.22 -9.33
CA ALA A 137 11.09 0.23 -9.95
C ALA A 137 10.29 1.39 -9.36
N THR A 138 9.76 2.28 -10.20
CA THR A 138 9.07 3.50 -9.78
C THR A 138 7.62 3.50 -10.24
N VAL A 139 6.70 3.79 -9.33
CA VAL A 139 5.27 3.92 -9.59
C VAL A 139 4.77 5.27 -9.07
N ARG A 140 3.89 5.92 -9.82
CA ARG A 140 3.28 7.21 -9.44
C ARG A 140 1.85 7.01 -8.98
N VAL A 141 1.53 7.48 -7.79
CA VAL A 141 0.19 7.35 -7.18
C VAL A 141 -0.34 8.71 -6.74
N ASP A 142 -1.66 8.87 -6.70
CA ASP A 142 -2.28 10.06 -6.10
C ASP A 142 -2.11 10.05 -4.58
N GLY A 143 -1.64 11.16 -4.01
CA GLY A 143 -1.38 11.25 -2.57
C GLY A 143 -2.63 11.04 -1.69
N LYS A 144 -3.83 11.41 -2.15
CA LYS A 144 -5.08 11.22 -1.39
C LYS A 144 -5.54 9.76 -1.44
N ASP A 145 -5.40 9.10 -2.57
CA ASP A 145 -5.71 7.66 -2.69
C ASP A 145 -4.71 6.83 -1.87
N TRP A 146 -3.43 7.15 -1.98
CA TRP A 146 -2.38 6.52 -1.20
C TRP A 146 -2.58 6.68 0.31
N SER A 147 -2.95 7.89 0.76
CA SER A 147 -3.29 8.16 2.16
C SER A 147 -4.46 7.33 2.67
N ARG A 148 -5.49 7.12 1.83
CA ARG A 148 -6.64 6.26 2.14
C ARG A 148 -6.23 4.79 2.26
N VAL A 149 -5.43 4.29 1.32
CA VAL A 149 -4.90 2.91 1.35
C VAL A 149 -4.09 2.64 2.62
N LEU A 150 -3.19 3.56 3.00
CA LEU A 150 -2.40 3.41 4.23
C LEU A 150 -3.22 3.52 5.53
N SER A 151 -4.45 4.03 5.46
CA SER A 151 -5.33 4.14 6.63
C SER A 151 -5.90 2.78 7.07
N VAL A 152 -5.70 1.73 6.27
CA VAL A 152 -6.00 0.34 6.63
C VAL A 152 -5.04 -0.19 7.71
N GLY A 153 -3.92 0.51 7.98
CA GLY A 153 -2.84 0.12 8.91
C GLY A 153 -3.18 -0.01 10.40
N ARG A 154 -4.46 -0.10 10.78
CA ARG A 154 -4.85 -0.73 12.06
C ARG A 154 -4.77 -2.26 12.00
N LEU A 155 -4.54 -2.84 10.82
CA LEU A 155 -4.19 -4.25 10.66
C LEU A 155 -2.76 -4.46 11.16
N GLU A 156 -2.60 -5.19 12.26
CA GLU A 156 -1.31 -5.72 12.72
C GLU A 156 -0.84 -6.81 11.74
N GLY A 157 -0.22 -6.42 10.63
CA GLY A 157 0.19 -7.32 9.58
C GLY A 157 1.43 -6.84 8.83
N ARG A 158 2.23 -7.80 8.35
CA ARG A 158 3.26 -7.53 7.35
C ARG A 158 2.56 -7.28 6.02
N VAL A 159 2.88 -6.16 5.38
CA VAL A 159 2.32 -5.81 4.07
C VAL A 159 3.42 -5.93 3.03
N ILE A 160 3.12 -6.65 1.94
CA ILE A 160 4.04 -6.84 0.83
C ILE A 160 3.60 -5.92 -0.31
N ALA A 161 4.52 -5.09 -0.76
CA ALA A 161 4.33 -4.24 -1.93
C ALA A 161 5.02 -4.85 -3.14
N CYS A 162 4.26 -5.05 -4.21
CA CYS A 162 4.72 -5.53 -5.50
C CYS A 162 4.64 -4.39 -6.52
N PHE A 163 5.80 -3.98 -7.03
CA PHE A 163 5.95 -2.91 -8.01
C PHE A 163 6.04 -3.51 -9.41
N ALA A 164 5.14 -3.08 -10.27
CA ALA A 164 5.27 -3.13 -11.71
C ALA A 164 5.75 -1.75 -12.18
N ASP A 165 7.04 -1.62 -12.48
CA ASP A 165 7.74 -0.39 -12.92
C ASP A 165 6.95 0.43 -13.95
N ASP A 166 6.71 1.70 -13.64
CA ASP A 166 5.91 2.67 -14.40
C ASP A 166 4.48 2.21 -14.76
N HIS A 167 3.93 1.23 -14.02
CA HIS A 167 2.62 0.65 -14.33
C HIS A 167 1.68 0.54 -13.13
N ALA A 168 2.03 -0.26 -12.12
CA ALA A 168 1.11 -0.55 -11.01
C ALA A 168 1.83 -0.87 -9.70
N LEU A 169 1.18 -0.53 -8.59
CA LEU A 169 1.56 -0.95 -7.25
C LEU A 169 0.47 -1.88 -6.72
N ILE A 170 0.85 -3.11 -6.39
CA ILE A 170 -0.04 -4.11 -5.81
C ILE A 170 0.36 -4.28 -4.35
N LEU A 171 -0.63 -4.30 -3.45
CA LEU A 171 -0.43 -4.47 -2.02
C LEU A 171 -1.12 -5.75 -1.56
N TYR A 172 -0.37 -6.59 -0.85
CA TYR A 172 -0.83 -7.82 -0.21
C TYR A 172 -0.73 -7.69 1.32
#